data_AF-A0A439RET9-F1
#
_entry.id   AF-A0A439RET9-F1
#
_cell.length_a   1.000
_cell.length_b   1.000
_cell.length_c   1.000
_cell.angle_alpha   90.00
_cell.angle_beta   90.00
_cell.angle_gamma   90.00
#
_symmetry.space_group_name_H-M   'P 1'
#
loop_
_entity.id
_entity.type
_entity.pdbx_description
1 polymer ?
#
loop_
_entity_poly.entity_id
_entity_poly.type
_entity_poly.pdbx_seq_one_letter_code
_entity_poly.pdbx_strand_id
1 'polypeptide(L)'
;MALALSIWNGWIWPFLKISIPVPVFALLIALGWWHFDKSSAVRQAVDKAVDKYTHVTELAAANAEIEELKRQKLAAFAAYAWLQVQIAARQVADAAAQKIQEQEDQKYAQALKAAGRDCTLDDYDLDRMRND
;
A
#
# COMPACT_ATOMS: atom_id res chain seq x y z
N MET A 1 -10.70 74.38 56.26
CA MET A 1 -9.61 73.77 55.45
C MET A 1 -9.42 72.28 55.72
N ALA A 2 -9.56 71.76 56.95
CA ALA A 2 -9.34 70.33 57.25
C ALA A 2 -10.34 69.34 56.59
N LEU A 3 -11.62 69.71 56.45
CA LEU A 3 -12.64 68.86 55.83
C LEU A 3 -12.42 68.64 54.31
N ALA A 4 -11.94 69.66 53.60
CA ALA A 4 -11.67 69.56 52.17
C ALA A 4 -10.49 68.62 51.86
N LEU A 5 -9.45 68.63 52.71
CA LEU A 5 -8.31 67.72 52.61
C LEU A 5 -8.68 66.26 52.93
N SER A 6 -9.58 66.04 53.88
CA SER A 6 -10.02 64.68 54.25
C SER A 6 -10.85 64.00 53.15
N ILE A 7 -11.72 64.74 52.47
CA ILE A 7 -12.54 64.21 51.36
C ILE A 7 -11.67 63.94 50.13
N TRP A 8 -10.72 64.84 49.84
CA TRP A 8 -9.76 64.68 48.74
C TRP A 8 -8.88 63.44 48.91
N ASN A 9 -8.31 63.24 50.10
CA ASN A 9 -7.38 62.15 50.34
C ASN A 9 -8.08 60.80 50.60
N GLY A 10 -9.28 60.82 51.19
CA GLY A 10 -10.04 59.61 51.53
C GLY A 10 -10.83 59.01 50.36
N TRP A 11 -11.35 59.85 49.44
CA TRP A 11 -12.28 59.38 48.41
C TRP A 11 -11.74 59.48 46.99
N ILE A 12 -11.08 60.59 46.62
CA ILE A 12 -10.64 60.81 45.23
C ILE A 12 -9.31 60.07 44.95
N TRP A 13 -8.39 60.08 45.92
CA TRP A 13 -7.07 59.48 45.77
C TRP A 13 -7.05 57.95 45.51
N PRO A 14 -7.87 57.10 46.17
CA PRO A 14 -7.94 55.68 45.83
C PRO A 14 -8.54 55.42 44.44
N PHE A 15 -9.53 56.21 44.01
CA PHE A 15 -10.10 56.11 42.67
C PHE A 15 -9.09 56.51 41.59
N LEU A 16 -8.32 57.59 41.82
CA LEU A 16 -7.27 58.01 40.89
C LEU A 16 -6.16 56.95 40.78
N LYS A 17 -5.82 56.29 41.89
CA LYS A 17 -4.87 55.17 41.92
C LYS A 17 -5.35 53.91 41.22
N ILE A 18 -6.66 53.66 41.17
CA ILE A 18 -7.26 52.53 40.46
C ILE A 18 -7.45 52.86 38.98
N SER A 19 -7.70 54.14 38.64
CA SER A 19 -7.96 54.58 37.27
C SER A 19 -6.73 54.55 36.36
N ILE A 20 -5.51 54.53 36.89
CA ILE A 20 -4.26 54.42 36.11
C ILE A 20 -3.89 52.96 35.78
N PRO A 21 -3.94 51.98 36.72
CA PRO A 21 -3.59 50.60 36.42
C PRO A 21 -4.62 49.92 35.52
N VAL A 22 -5.91 50.25 35.61
CA VAL A 22 -6.97 49.65 34.78
C VAL A 22 -6.71 49.82 33.26
N PRO A 23 -6.45 51.03 32.72
CA PRO A 23 -6.14 51.19 31.30
C PRO A 23 -4.82 50.52 30.92
N VAL A 24 -3.83 50.48 31.82
CA VAL A 24 -2.56 49.77 31.56
C VAL A 24 -2.77 48.27 31.44
N PHE A 25 -3.58 47.66 32.33
CA PHE A 25 -3.94 46.24 32.24
C PHE A 25 -4.75 45.93 30.98
N ALA A 26 -5.69 46.80 30.60
CA ALA A 26 -6.45 46.64 29.36
C ALA A 26 -5.52 46.64 28.13
N LEU A 27 -4.53 47.52 28.10
CA LEU A 27 -3.54 47.60 27.03
C LEU A 27 -2.64 46.36 26.98
N LEU A 28 -2.21 45.85 28.14
CA LEU A 28 -1.43 44.61 28.24
C LEU A 28 -2.22 43.38 27.79
N ILE A 29 -3.50 43.29 28.16
CA ILE A 29 -4.38 42.20 27.70
C ILE A 29 -4.57 42.28 26.18
N ALA A 30 -4.80 43.47 25.64
CA ALA A 30 -4.95 43.67 24.20
C ALA A 30 -3.67 43.29 23.43
N LEU A 31 -2.50 43.69 23.92
CA LEU A 31 -1.21 43.34 23.33
C LEU A 31 -0.91 41.84 23.46
N GLY A 32 -1.21 41.24 24.62
CA GLY A 32 -1.10 39.81 24.83
C GLY A 32 -1.98 39.03 23.87
N TRP A 33 -3.26 39.41 23.75
CA TRP A 33 -4.21 38.81 22.81
C TRP A 33 -3.72 38.92 21.37
N TRP A 34 -3.27 40.11 20.95
CA TRP A 34 -2.73 40.35 19.62
C TRP A 34 -1.50 39.47 19.31
N HIS A 35 -0.64 39.25 20.31
CA HIS A 35 0.54 38.39 20.14
C HIS A 35 0.15 36.91 20.01
N PHE A 36 -0.81 36.44 20.81
CA PHE A 36 -1.34 35.08 20.73
C PHE A 36 -2.08 34.83 19.41
N ASP A 37 -2.90 35.77 18.96
CA ASP A 37 -3.65 35.68 17.71
C ASP A 37 -2.71 35.55 16.49
N LYS A 38 -1.64 36.35 16.45
CA LYS A 38 -0.58 36.22 15.43
C LYS A 38 0.11 34.87 15.46
N SER A 39 0.51 34.38 16.63
CA SER A 39 1.16 33.07 16.73
C SER A 39 0.23 31.94 16.32
N SER A 40 -1.07 32.05 16.58
CA SER A 40 -2.09 31.07 16.18
C SER A 40 -2.29 31.06 14.66
N ALA A 41 -2.44 32.25 14.06
CA ALA A 41 -2.62 32.39 12.61
C ALA A 41 -1.42 31.84 11.82
N VAL A 42 -0.19 32.07 12.31
CA VAL A 42 1.03 31.53 11.67
C VAL A 42 1.05 30.01 11.74
N ARG A 43 0.75 29.41 12.90
CA ARG A 43 0.71 27.94 13.03
C ARG A 43 -0.34 27.34 12.11
N GLN A 44 -1.54 27.91 12.07
CA GLN A 44 -2.61 27.42 11.22
C GLN A 44 -2.29 27.55 9.72
N ALA A 45 -1.59 28.62 9.32
CA ALA A 45 -1.13 28.79 7.95
C ALA A 45 -0.05 27.77 7.56
N VAL A 46 0.90 27.49 8.48
CA VAL A 46 1.93 26.46 8.27
C VAL A 46 1.29 25.07 8.19
N ASP A 47 0.39 24.73 9.12
CA ASP A 47 -0.29 23.43 9.12
C ASP A 47 -1.08 23.22 7.81
N LYS A 48 -1.84 24.24 7.36
CA LYS A 48 -2.55 24.17 6.07
C LYS A 48 -1.61 24.07 4.87
N ALA A 49 -0.47 24.73 4.91
CA ALA A 49 0.52 24.64 3.84
C ALA A 49 1.12 23.23 3.80
N VAL A 50 1.56 22.70 4.93
CA VAL A 50 2.15 21.35 5.06
C VAL A 50 1.14 20.29 4.65
N ASP A 51 -0.09 20.35 5.16
CA ASP A 51 -1.16 19.41 4.82
C ASP A 51 -1.43 19.41 3.31
N LYS A 52 -1.52 20.59 2.68
CA LYS A 52 -1.69 20.68 1.23
C LYS A 52 -0.52 20.04 0.46
N TYR A 53 0.72 20.17 0.93
CA TYR A 53 1.86 19.52 0.30
C TYR A 53 1.83 18.00 0.49
N THR A 54 1.48 17.51 1.69
CA THR A 54 1.41 16.07 1.96
C THR A 54 0.35 15.39 1.10
N HIS A 55 -0.85 15.98 0.97
CA HIS A 55 -1.91 15.46 0.09
C HIS A 55 -1.46 15.35 -1.37
N VAL A 56 -0.70 16.32 -1.87
CA VAL A 56 -0.17 16.27 -3.25
C VAL A 56 0.89 15.17 -3.40
N THR A 57 1.76 15.00 -2.40
CA THR A 57 2.80 13.96 -2.45
C THR A 57 2.24 12.56 -2.29
N GLU A 58 1.25 12.36 -1.43
CA GLU A 58 0.58 11.07 -1.24
C GLU A 58 -0.19 10.68 -2.50
N LEU A 59 -0.89 11.64 -3.12
CA LEU A 59 -1.60 11.40 -4.38
C LEU A 59 -0.63 11.10 -5.55
N ALA A 60 0.52 11.76 -5.59
CA ALA A 60 1.57 11.45 -6.57
C ALA A 60 2.17 10.05 -6.37
N ALA A 61 2.45 9.67 -5.12
CA ALA A 61 2.96 8.35 -4.77
C ALA A 61 1.95 7.24 -5.11
N ALA A 62 0.68 7.43 -4.74
CA ALA A 62 -0.38 6.48 -5.06
C ALA A 62 -0.58 6.32 -6.57
N ASN A 63 -0.51 7.42 -7.33
CA ASN A 63 -0.59 7.36 -8.79
C ASN A 63 0.59 6.62 -9.42
N ALA A 64 1.81 6.80 -8.91
CA ALA A 64 2.98 6.06 -9.36
C ALA A 64 2.83 4.55 -9.10
N GLU A 65 2.37 4.16 -7.91
CA GLU A 65 2.10 2.76 -7.56
C GLU A 65 1.04 2.14 -8.49
N ILE A 66 -0.05 2.87 -8.77
CA ILE A 66 -1.08 2.42 -9.71
C ILE A 66 -0.51 2.22 -11.11
N GLU A 67 0.38 3.11 -11.57
CA GLU A 67 1.01 2.97 -12.88
C GLU A 67 1.93 1.75 -12.95
N GLU A 68 2.74 1.52 -11.91
CA GLU A 68 3.59 0.33 -11.81
C GLU A 68 2.76 -0.96 -11.81
N LEU A 69 1.70 -1.02 -11.01
CA LEU A 69 0.78 -2.17 -10.97
C LEU A 69 0.14 -2.44 -12.34
N LYS A 70 -0.23 -1.38 -13.08
CA LYS A 70 -0.75 -1.53 -14.45
C LYS A 70 0.29 -2.13 -15.39
N ARG A 71 1.55 -1.68 -15.32
CA ARG A 71 2.65 -2.22 -16.14
C ARG A 71 2.90 -3.69 -15.82
N GLN A 72 2.96 -4.04 -14.53
CA GLN A 72 3.12 -5.43 -14.08
C GLN A 72 1.97 -6.31 -14.55
N LYS A 73 0.72 -5.83 -14.46
CA LYS A 73 -0.46 -6.56 -14.92
C LYS A 73 -0.42 -6.85 -16.42
N LEU A 74 -0.02 -5.87 -17.24
CA LEU A 74 0.12 -6.06 -18.69
C LEU A 74 1.21 -7.08 -19.02
N ALA A 75 2.37 -6.99 -18.36
CA ALA A 75 3.45 -7.96 -18.53
C ALA A 75 3.01 -9.37 -18.12
N ALA A 76 2.30 -9.50 -16.99
CA ALA A 76 1.75 -10.77 -16.53
C ALA A 76 0.76 -11.35 -17.55
N PHE A 77 -0.17 -10.56 -18.08
CA PHE A 77 -1.11 -11.04 -19.10
C PHE A 77 -0.41 -11.55 -20.35
N ALA A 78 0.62 -10.84 -20.83
CA ALA A 78 1.41 -11.28 -21.97
C ALA A 78 2.10 -12.63 -21.71
N ALA A 79 2.71 -12.79 -20.53
CA ALA A 79 3.35 -14.05 -20.12
C ALA A 79 2.34 -15.19 -19.99
N TYR A 80 1.18 -14.95 -19.38
CA TYR A 80 0.11 -15.95 -19.25
C TYR A 80 -0.44 -16.40 -20.59
N ALA A 81 -0.66 -15.47 -21.53
CA ALA A 81 -1.14 -15.81 -22.87
C ALA A 81 -0.15 -16.71 -23.60
N TRP A 82 1.14 -16.38 -23.54
CA TRP A 82 2.20 -17.19 -24.14
C TRP A 82 2.30 -18.59 -23.50
N LEU A 83 2.22 -18.67 -22.17
CA LEU A 83 2.28 -19.93 -21.44
C LEU A 83 1.08 -20.84 -21.77
N GLN A 84 -0.13 -20.29 -21.90
CA GLN A 84 -1.30 -21.06 -22.31
C GLN A 84 -1.13 -21.68 -23.69
N VAL A 85 -0.57 -20.93 -24.65
CA VAL A 85 -0.29 -21.46 -26.00
C VAL A 85 0.67 -22.64 -25.94
N GLN A 86 1.73 -22.56 -25.11
CA GLN A 86 2.67 -23.66 -24.94
C GLN A 86 2.05 -24.89 -24.28
N ILE A 87 1.24 -24.69 -23.24
CA ILE A 87 0.55 -25.80 -22.55
C ILE A 87 -0.38 -26.50 -23.54
N ALA A 88 -1.18 -25.74 -24.30
CA ALA A 88 -2.07 -26.31 -25.31
C ALA A 88 -1.27 -27.10 -26.37
N ALA A 89 -0.15 -26.56 -26.85
CA ALA A 89 0.70 -27.24 -27.82
C ALA A 89 1.30 -28.55 -27.25
N ARG A 90 1.77 -28.53 -25.99
CA ARG A 90 2.28 -29.74 -25.32
C ARG A 90 1.20 -30.79 -25.09
N GLN A 91 0.02 -30.39 -24.63
CA GLN A 91 -1.09 -31.33 -24.42
C GLN A 91 -1.48 -32.07 -25.71
N VAL A 92 -1.46 -31.39 -26.86
CA VAL A 92 -1.72 -32.03 -28.16
C VAL A 92 -0.60 -33.02 -28.52
N ALA A 93 0.66 -32.65 -28.29
CA ALA A 93 1.80 -33.53 -28.54
C ALA A 93 1.78 -34.77 -27.62
N ASP A 94 1.52 -34.57 -26.32
CA ASP A 94 1.44 -35.64 -25.32
C ASP A 94 0.27 -36.59 -25.62
N ALA A 95 -0.89 -36.06 -26.01
CA ALA A 95 -2.03 -36.88 -26.42
C ALA A 95 -1.75 -37.70 -27.69
N ALA A 96 -0.91 -37.19 -28.61
CA ALA A 96 -0.47 -37.95 -29.78
C ALA A 96 0.53 -39.04 -29.38
N ALA A 97 1.48 -38.74 -28.48
CA ALA A 97 2.46 -39.69 -27.98
C ALA A 97 1.80 -40.84 -27.20
N GLN A 98 0.81 -40.54 -26.34
CA GLN A 98 0.05 -41.55 -25.60
C GLN A 98 -0.63 -42.55 -26.53
N LYS A 99 -1.27 -42.08 -27.62
CA LYS A 99 -1.90 -42.99 -28.59
C LYS A 99 -0.89 -43.92 -29.27
N ILE A 100 0.33 -43.45 -29.51
CA ILE A 100 1.39 -44.27 -30.09
C ILE A 100 1.86 -45.31 -29.07
N GLN A 101 2.12 -44.90 -27.83
CA GLN A 101 2.49 -45.81 -26.74
C GLN A 101 1.43 -46.90 -26.51
N GLU A 102 0.15 -46.54 -26.44
CA GLU A 102 -0.94 -47.52 -26.29
C GLU A 102 -0.95 -48.55 -27.42
N GLN A 103 -0.67 -48.14 -28.66
CA GLN A 103 -0.57 -49.07 -29.80
C GLN A 103 0.66 -49.98 -29.70
N GLU A 104 1.80 -49.45 -29.26
CA GLU A 104 3.02 -50.23 -29.04
C GLU A 104 2.83 -51.25 -27.91
N ASP A 105 2.21 -50.83 -26.80
CA ASP A 105 1.88 -51.70 -25.68
C ASP A 105 0.92 -52.83 -26.10
N GLN A 106 -0.10 -52.52 -26.90
CA GLN A 106 -1.01 -53.54 -27.44
C GLN A 106 -0.29 -54.51 -28.37
N LYS A 107 0.58 -54.01 -29.27
CA LYS A 107 1.38 -54.86 -30.16
C LYS A 107 2.34 -55.75 -29.38
N TYR A 108 2.98 -55.20 -28.37
CA TYR A 108 3.91 -55.92 -27.51
C TYR A 108 3.19 -56.99 -26.67
N ALA A 109 2.03 -56.66 -26.09
CA ALA A 109 1.18 -57.64 -25.40
C ALA A 109 0.71 -58.78 -26.34
N GLN A 110 0.38 -58.47 -27.60
CA GLN A 110 0.05 -59.50 -28.60
C GLN A 110 1.26 -60.37 -28.96
N ALA A 111 2.46 -59.80 -29.07
CA ALA A 111 3.68 -60.54 -29.34
C ALA A 111 4.03 -61.50 -28.19
N LEU A 112 3.87 -61.07 -26.93
CA LEU A 112 4.04 -61.92 -25.75
C LEU A 112 3.04 -63.09 -25.74
N LYS A 113 1.78 -62.84 -26.08
CA LYS A 113 0.75 -63.88 -26.24
C LYS A 113 1.10 -64.89 -27.32
N ALA A 114 1.52 -64.41 -28.50
CA ALA A 114 1.92 -65.27 -29.61
C ALA A 114 3.15 -66.13 -29.29
N ALA A 115 4.07 -65.63 -28.47
CA ALA A 115 5.22 -66.38 -27.96
C ALA A 115 4.87 -67.38 -26.84
N GLY A 116 3.62 -67.44 -26.38
CA GLY A 116 3.19 -68.30 -25.26
C GLY A 116 3.69 -67.83 -23.89
N ARG A 117 4.09 -66.56 -23.77
CA ARG A 117 4.72 -65.96 -22.59
C ARG A 117 3.80 -65.02 -21.81
N ASP A 118 2.50 -65.05 -22.09
CA ASP A 118 1.47 -64.12 -21.56
C ASP A 118 1.49 -63.95 -20.03
N CYS A 119 2.06 -64.92 -19.29
CA CYS A 119 2.13 -64.92 -17.82
C CYS A 119 3.56 -65.03 -17.25
N THR A 120 4.62 -64.97 -18.06
CA THR A 120 6.01 -65.16 -17.60
C THR A 120 6.88 -63.98 -18.00
N LEU A 121 7.33 -63.20 -17.02
CA LEU A 121 8.26 -62.09 -17.18
C LEU A 121 9.65 -62.62 -17.59
N ASP A 122 10.25 -62.07 -18.64
CA ASP A 122 11.63 -62.39 -19.04
C ASP A 122 12.67 -61.53 -18.34
N ASP A 123 13.91 -62.04 -18.25
CA ASP A 123 15.06 -61.21 -17.85
C ASP A 123 15.28 -60.04 -18.83
N TYR A 124 14.99 -60.23 -20.13
CA TYR A 124 15.06 -59.16 -21.14
C TYR A 124 14.06 -58.02 -20.88
N ASP A 125 12.86 -58.33 -20.38
CA ASP A 125 11.84 -57.32 -20.11
C ASP A 125 12.17 -56.54 -18.84
N LEU A 126 12.74 -57.22 -17.84
CA LEU A 126 13.27 -56.61 -16.63
C LEU A 126 14.46 -55.68 -16.91
N ASP A 127 15.37 -56.06 -17.80
CA ASP A 127 16.53 -55.24 -18.16
C ASP A 127 16.14 -53.99 -18.95
N ARG A 128 15.03 -54.04 -19.70
CA ARG A 128 14.48 -52.87 -20.39
C ARG A 128 13.84 -51.88 -19.41
N MET A 129 13.02 -52.35 -18.47
CA MET A 129 12.40 -51.49 -17.44
C MET A 129 13.41 -50.86 -16.49
N ARG A 130 14.61 -51.43 -16.36
CA ARG A 130 15.70 -50.89 -15.52
C ARG A 130 16.52 -49.80 -16.21
N ASN A 131 16.47 -49.71 -17.55
CA ASN A 131 17.31 -48.82 -18.35
C ASN A 131 16.53 -47.70 -19.09
N ASP A 132 15.21 -47.62 -18.92
CA ASP A 132 14.38 -46.44 -19.27
C ASP A 132 14.37 -45.41 -18.12
#